data_AF-A0A3D1VQY2-F1
#
_entry.id   AF-A0A3D1VQY2-F1
#
_cell.length_a   1.000
_cell.length_b   1.000
_cell.length_c   1.000
_cell.angle_alpha   90.00
_cell.angle_beta   90.00
_cell.angle_gamma   90.00
#
_symmetry.space_group_name_H-M   'P 1'
#
loop_
_entity.id
_entity.type
_entity.pdbx_description
1 polymer ?
#
loop_
_entity_poly.entity_id
_entity_poly.type
_entity_poly.pdbx_seq_one_letter_code
_entity_poly.pdbx_strand_id
1 'polypeptide(L)' 'MNNKRIIAYAKEQGYETAVYLKQWKDYDVYEPVYDSSCAACIGVPLVILVKGDEIRISTVDEAFEHLETTEKT' A
#
# COMPACT_ATOMS: atom_id res chain seq x y z
N MET A 1 -6.10 -9.43 9.69
CA MET A 1 -6.60 -8.04 9.80
C MET A 1 -7.93 -7.92 9.05
N ASN A 2 -8.86 -7.05 9.47
CA ASN A 2 -10.13 -6.81 8.75
C ASN A 2 -9.92 -5.74 7.67
N ASN A 3 -10.30 -6.00 6.41
CA ASN A 3 -10.19 -5.06 5.28
C ASN A 3 -10.78 -3.67 5.60
N LYS A 4 -11.82 -3.61 6.44
CA LYS A 4 -12.41 -2.33 6.88
C LYS A 4 -11.43 -1.42 7.63
N ARG A 5 -10.52 -1.98 8.45
CA ARG A 5 -9.50 -1.19 9.17
C ARG A 5 -8.46 -0.62 8.21
N ILE A 6 -8.08 -1.40 7.20
CA ILE A 6 -7.07 -1.00 6.20
C ILE A 6 -7.63 0.10 5.31
N ILE A 7 -8.89 -0.03 4.87
CA ILE A 7 -9.59 1.02 4.11
C ILE A 7 -9.77 2.29 4.95
N ALA A 8 -10.12 2.16 6.24
CA ALA A 8 -10.23 3.31 7.13
C ALA A 8 -8.88 4.04 7.26
N TYR A 9 -7.80 3.30 7.47
CA TYR A 9 -6.45 3.87 7.50
C TYR A 9 -6.09 4.57 6.18
N ALA A 10 -6.36 3.96 5.04
CA ALA A 10 -6.12 4.59 3.73
C ALA A 10 -6.85 5.93 3.59
N LYS A 11 -8.10 6.00 4.06
CA LYS A 11 -8.90 7.24 4.07
C LYS A 11 -8.32 8.32 4.98
N GLU A 12 -7.80 7.94 6.15
CA GLU A 12 -7.10 8.87 7.05
C GLU A 12 -5.83 9.46 6.39
N GLN A 13 -5.18 8.70 5.50
CA GLN A 13 -4.02 9.16 4.73
C GLN A 13 -4.40 9.94 3.44
N GLY A 14 -5.69 10.13 3.16
CA GLY A 14 -6.17 10.88 2.00
C GLY A 14 -6.44 10.06 0.73
N TYR A 15 -6.43 8.74 0.82
CA TYR A 15 -6.78 7.83 -0.28
C TYR A 15 -8.25 7.45 -0.22
N GLU A 16 -8.83 7.01 -1.34
CA GLU A 16 -10.22 6.56 -1.39
C GLU A 16 -10.37 5.16 -0.78
N THR A 17 -9.43 4.27 -1.09
CA THR A 17 -9.46 2.87 -0.66
C THR A 17 -8.06 2.25 -0.69
N ALA A 18 -7.97 0.97 -0.36
CA ALA A 18 -6.75 0.16 -0.47
C ALA A 18 -7.07 -1.23 -1.04
N VAL A 19 -6.22 -1.72 -1.93
CA VAL A 19 -6.38 -3.01 -2.63
C VAL A 19 -5.21 -3.92 -2.31
N TYR A 20 -5.48 -5.17 -1.92
CA TYR A 20 -4.41 -6.13 -1.65
C TYR A 20 -3.60 -6.41 -2.92
N LEU A 21 -2.28 -6.33 -2.82
CA LEU A 21 -1.34 -6.63 -3.91
C LEU A 21 -0.71 -8.00 -3.75
N LYS A 22 0.04 -8.22 -2.66
CA LYS A 22 0.83 -9.42 -2.42
C LYS A 22 1.32 -9.50 -0.97
N GLN A 23 1.97 -10.60 -0.63
CA GLN A 23 2.75 -10.74 0.60
C GLN A 23 4.23 -10.40 0.34
N TRP A 24 4.88 -9.67 1.26
CA TRP A 24 6.30 -9.31 1.18
C TRP A 24 6.90 -9.17 2.59
N LYS A 25 7.98 -9.91 2.91
CA LYS A 25 8.66 -9.89 4.22
C LYS A 25 7.71 -9.94 5.44
N ASP A 26 6.75 -10.87 5.39
CA ASP A 26 5.66 -11.07 6.38
C ASP A 26 4.60 -9.96 6.44
N TYR A 27 4.67 -8.95 5.56
CA TYR A 27 3.62 -7.97 5.41
C TYR A 27 2.63 -8.40 4.33
N ASP A 28 1.36 -8.18 4.58
CA ASP A 28 0.37 -8.04 3.52
C ASP A 28 0.49 -6.62 2.96
N VAL A 29 0.78 -6.51 1.67
CA VAL A 29 0.99 -5.25 0.95
C VAL A 29 -0.31 -4.84 0.26
N TYR A 30 -0.71 -3.59 0.44
CA TYR A 30 -1.87 -3.02 -0.22
C TYR A 30 -1.49 -1.77 -1.02
N GLU A 31 -2.02 -1.65 -2.23
CA GLU A 31 -1.97 -0.45 -3.05
C GLU A 31 -3.00 0.56 -2.52
N PRO A 32 -2.58 1.76 -2.09
CA PRO A 32 -3.51 2.83 -1.78
C PRO A 32 -4.03 3.45 -3.09
N VAL A 33 -5.34 3.56 -3.22
CA VAL A 33 -6.00 4.03 -4.44
C VAL A 33 -6.55 5.44 -4.21
N TYR A 34 -6.12 6.39 -5.04
CA TYR A 34 -6.66 7.74 -5.06
C TYR A 34 -8.06 7.77 -5.66
N ASP A 35 -8.84 8.79 -5.30
CA ASP A 35 -10.08 9.08 -6.01
C ASP A 35 -9.77 9.27 -7.50
N SER A 36 -10.56 8.59 -8.33
CA SER A 36 -10.60 8.69 -9.80
C SER A 36 -10.64 10.12 -10.35
N SER A 37 -11.03 11.12 -9.54
CA SER A 37 -10.95 12.55 -9.88
C SER A 37 -9.53 13.13 -9.86
N CYS A 38 -8.55 12.42 -9.27
CA CYS A 38 -7.16 12.82 -9.18
C CYS A 38 -6.36 12.34 -10.42
N ALA A 39 -6.26 13.21 -11.43
CA ALA A 39 -5.83 12.83 -12.78
C ALA A 39 -4.35 12.43 -12.94
N ALA A 40 -3.47 12.70 -11.98
CA ALA A 40 -2.09 12.19 -11.98
C ALA A 40 -1.42 12.45 -10.63
N CYS A 41 -1.17 11.40 -9.86
CA CYS A 41 -0.27 11.49 -8.71
C CYS A 41 1.16 11.20 -9.18
N ILE A 42 1.98 12.25 -9.26
CA ILE A 42 3.42 12.11 -9.53
C ILE A 42 4.11 11.87 -8.17
N GLY A 43 4.70 10.69 -7.98
CA GLY A 43 5.38 10.36 -6.72
C GLY A 43 5.91 8.93 -6.65
N VAL A 44 6.53 8.60 -5.51
CA VAL A 44 6.97 7.25 -5.19
C VAL A 44 5.74 6.35 -5.02
N PRO A 45 5.75 5.11 -5.54
CA PRO A 45 4.64 4.17 -5.39
C PRO A 45 4.60 3.58 -3.97
N LEU A 46 4.31 4.44 -2.98
CA LEU A 46 4.19 4.04 -1.58
C LEU A 46 3.01 3.07 -1.42
N VAL A 47 3.21 2.07 -0.58
CA VAL A 47 2.21 1.02 -0.30
C VAL A 47 1.85 1.00 1.18
N ILE A 48 0.69 0.46 1.50
CA ILE A 48 0.28 0.20 2.90
C ILE A 48 0.80 -1.19 3.27
N LEU A 49 1.55 -1.27 4.38
CA LEU A 49 2.11 -2.50 4.93
C LEU A 49 1.31 -2.92 6.17
N VAL A 50 0.89 -4.18 6.20
CA VAL A 50 0.07 -4.73 7.29
C VAL A 50 0.73 -5.97 7.87
N LYS A 51 0.98 -5.97 9.20
CA LYS A 51 1.51 -7.13 9.93
C LYS A 51 0.84 -7.25 11.29
N GLY A 52 0.04 -8.30 11.49
CA GLY A 52 -0.72 -8.49 12.72
C GLY A 52 -1.74 -7.37 12.94
N ASP A 53 -1.46 -6.47 13.89
CA ASP A 53 -2.25 -5.28 14.21
C ASP A 53 -1.61 -3.96 13.74
N GLU A 54 -0.40 -4.01 13.20
CA GLU A 54 0.30 -2.84 12.65
C GLU A 54 -0.20 -2.53 11.23
N ILE A 55 -0.49 -1.26 10.98
CA ILE A 55 -0.79 -0.69 9.66
C ILE A 55 0.03 0.58 9.53
N ARG A 56 0.82 0.70 8.45
CA ARG A 56 1.57 1.93 8.14
C ARG A 56 1.79 2.09 6.65
N ILE A 57 2.19 3.30 6.23
CA ILE A 57 2.74 3.53 4.89
C ILE A 57 4.20 3.05 4.86
N SER A 58 4.61 2.50 3.73
CA SER A 58 5.99 2.10 3.48
C SER A 58 6.94 3.29 3.53
N THR A 59 8.22 3.05 3.81
CA THR A 59 9.26 4.01 3.44
C THR A 59 9.48 4.00 1.92
N VAL A 60 10.29 4.93 1.42
CA VAL A 60 10.68 4.96 0.01
C VAL A 60 11.49 3.70 -0.36
N ASP A 61 12.44 3.30 0.48
CA ASP A 61 13.27 2.11 0.21
C ASP A 61 12.41 0.84 0.17
N GLU A 62 11.47 0.69 1.10
CA GLU A 62 10.52 -0.43 1.10
C GLU A 62 9.60 -0.40 -0.14
N ALA A 63 9.20 0.78 -0.59
CA ALA A 63 8.39 0.96 -1.79
C ALA A 63 9.15 0.50 -3.06
N PHE A 64 10.46 0.67 -3.15
CA PHE A 64 11.22 0.13 -4.28
C PHE A 64 11.57 -1.34 -4.11
N GLU A 65 11.99 -1.76 -2.91
CA GLU A 65 12.39 -3.14 -2.65
C GLU A 65 11.24 -4.13 -2.90
N HIS A 66 10.00 -3.77 -2.55
CA HIS A 66 8.87 -4.65 -2.83
C HIS A 66 8.61 -4.79 -4.34
N LEU A 67 8.94 -3.81 -5.19
CA LEU A 67 8.78 -3.90 -6.64
C LEU A 67 9.83 -4.79 -7.29
N GLU A 68 11.07 -4.75 -6.81
CA GLU A 68 12.18 -5.56 -7.35
C GLU A 68 11.94 -7.07 -7.19
N THR A 69 11.22 -7.49 -6.15
CA THR A 69 10.84 -8.90 -5.96
C THR A 69 9.89 -9.46 -7.03
N THR A 70 9.36 -8.61 -7.91
CA THR A 70 8.42 -8.99 -8.97
C THR A 70 9.08 -9.30 -10.31
N GLU A 71 10.41 -9.19 -10.41
CA GLU A 71 11.17 -9.51 -11.64
C GLU A 71 12.17 -10.65 -11.41
N LYS A 72 11.67 -11.90 -11.44
CA LYS A 72 12.48 -13.06 -11.81
C LYS A 72 11.71 -13.87 -12.85
N THR A 73 11.92 -13.51 -14.11
CA THR A 73 11.58 -14.32 -15.29
C THR A 73 12.66 -15.36 -15.53
#